data_AF-A0A7C6FGL4-F1
#
_entry.id   AF-A0A7C6FGL4-F1
#
_cell.length_a   1.000
_cell.length_b   1.000
_cell.length_c   1.000
_cell.angle_alpha   90.00
_cell.angle_beta   90.00
_cell.angle_gamma   90.00
#
_symmetry.space_group_name_H-M   'P 1'
#
loop_
_entity.id
_entity.type
_entity.pdbx_description
1 polymer ?
#
loop_
_entity_poly.entity_id
_entity_poly.type
_entity_poly.pdbx_seq_one_letter_code
_entity_poly.pdbx_strand_id
1 'polypeptide(L)'
;MKGLDWLRDEGLRITVAGRALWGLDDAEARAGYGRVFADHDLNIDAQDPVQTVIFPEMDDNAEVPEITTACWGLLGKDPASVMCASSRMVVRRKGGNPTVLACTLLPYDERFELGPTLAESAGPVALNHPHCAKFCVLGGASCSA
;
A
#
# COMPACT_ATOMS: atom_id res chain seq x y z
N MET A 1 -8.10 18.66 -7.48
CA MET A 1 -6.74 18.32 -7.01
C MET A 1 -5.92 17.94 -8.25
N LYS A 2 -5.06 18.84 -8.76
CA LYS A 2 -4.59 18.82 -10.17
C LYS A 2 -4.13 17.46 -10.71
N GLY A 3 -3.41 16.67 -9.91
CA GLY A 3 -2.95 15.35 -10.33
C GLY A 3 -4.06 14.32 -10.49
N LEU A 4 -4.98 14.22 -9.52
CA LEU A 4 -6.12 13.29 -9.63
C LEU A 4 -7.12 13.76 -10.68
N ASP A 5 -7.36 15.07 -10.79
CA ASP A 5 -8.23 15.62 -11.84
C ASP A 5 -7.71 15.21 -13.23
N TRP A 6 -6.39 15.34 -13.45
CA TRP A 6 -5.76 14.91 -14.70
C TRP A 6 -5.87 13.40 -14.93
N LEU A 7 -5.58 12.56 -13.94
CA LEU A 7 -5.72 11.10 -14.08
C LEU A 7 -7.15 10.69 -14.46
N ARG A 8 -8.15 11.34 -13.86
CA ARG A 8 -9.56 11.16 -14.18
C ARG A 8 -9.85 11.57 -15.62
N ASP A 9 -9.38 12.75 -16.03
CA ASP A 9 -9.62 13.28 -17.38
C ASP A 9 -8.98 12.41 -18.49
N GLU A 10 -7.87 11.73 -18.17
CA GLU A 10 -7.25 10.72 -19.04
C GLU A 10 -7.97 9.36 -19.02
N GLY A 11 -9.05 9.21 -18.24
CA GLY A 11 -9.83 7.97 -18.14
C GLY A 11 -9.11 6.83 -17.43
N LEU A 12 -8.11 7.14 -16.59
CA LEU A 12 -7.36 6.11 -15.86
C LEU A 12 -8.18 5.58 -14.70
N ARG A 13 -8.03 4.27 -14.43
CA ARG A 13 -8.59 3.66 -13.21
C ARG A 13 -7.76 4.11 -12.01
N ILE A 14 -8.41 4.71 -11.03
CA ILE A 14 -7.78 5.22 -9.82
C ILE A 14 -8.29 4.41 -8.63
N THR A 15 -7.36 3.96 -7.79
CA THR A 15 -7.64 3.48 -6.44
C THR A 15 -6.90 4.37 -5.44
N VAL A 16 -7.43 4.50 -4.23
CA VAL A 16 -6.88 5.37 -3.20
C VAL A 16 -6.53 4.55 -1.98
N ALA A 17 -5.33 4.79 -1.45
CA ALA A 17 -4.90 4.27 -0.17
C ALA A 17 -4.70 5.42 0.82
N GLY A 18 -5.35 5.30 1.97
CA GLY A 18 -5.36 6.26 3.06
C GLY A 18 -4.81 5.71 4.36
N ARG A 19 -4.61 6.57 5.35
CA ARG A 19 -4.30 6.17 6.72
C ARG A 19 -5.46 6.56 7.62
N ALA A 20 -5.84 5.68 8.55
CA ALA A 20 -6.72 6.05 9.65
C ALA A 20 -6.04 7.13 10.50
N LEU A 21 -6.79 8.19 10.82
CA LEU A 21 -6.35 9.26 11.71
C LEU A 21 -6.79 8.95 13.15
N TRP A 22 -6.07 9.47 14.14
CA TRP A 22 -6.40 9.24 15.55
C TRP A 22 -7.83 9.63 15.89
N GLY A 23 -8.56 8.67 16.47
CA GLY A 23 -9.92 8.87 16.96
C GLY A 23 -11.01 8.88 15.88
N LEU A 24 -10.66 8.70 14.61
CA LEU A 24 -11.63 8.52 13.53
C LEU A 24 -11.90 7.03 13.33
N ASP A 25 -13.17 6.65 13.35
CA ASP A 25 -13.53 5.28 12.98
C ASP A 25 -13.53 5.09 11.45
N ASP A 26 -13.59 3.82 11.01
CA ASP A 26 -13.55 3.48 9.58
C ASP A 26 -14.72 4.11 8.80
N ALA A 27 -15.90 4.19 9.41
CA ALA A 27 -17.09 4.74 8.75
C ALA A 27 -16.96 6.25 8.52
N GLU A 28 -16.45 6.98 9.51
CA GLU A 28 -16.16 8.41 9.42
C GLU A 28 -15.06 8.69 8.38
N ALA A 29 -13.99 7.88 8.38
CA ALA A 29 -12.92 7.99 7.40
C ALA A 29 -13.43 7.79 5.97
N ARG A 30 -14.22 6.72 5.74
CA ARG A 30 -14.83 6.45 4.42
C ARG A 30 -15.80 7.55 3.98
N ALA A 31 -16.61 8.08 4.90
CA ALA A 31 -17.48 9.22 4.60
C ALA A 31 -16.68 10.45 4.16
N GLY A 32 -15.54 10.71 4.81
CA GLY A 32 -14.60 11.76 4.41
C GLY A 32 -14.03 11.56 3.00
N TYR A 33 -13.55 10.37 2.68
CA TYR A 33 -13.07 10.02 1.33
C TYR A 33 -14.19 10.15 0.29
N GLY A 34 -15.39 9.65 0.57
CA GLY A 34 -16.54 9.75 -0.32
C GLY A 34 -16.89 11.18 -0.69
N ARG A 35 -16.82 12.12 0.26
CA ARG A 35 -17.01 13.55 -0.02
C ARG A 35 -15.91 14.09 -0.94
N VAL A 36 -14.65 13.77 -0.69
CA VAL A 36 -13.54 14.20 -1.57
C VAL A 36 -13.69 13.64 -2.98
N PHE A 37 -14.12 12.39 -3.12
CA PHE A 37 -14.31 11.77 -4.44
C PHE A 37 -15.47 12.43 -5.20
N ALA A 38 -16.58 12.72 -4.52
CA ALA A 38 -17.72 13.43 -5.11
C ALA A 38 -17.35 14.87 -5.54
N ASP A 39 -16.64 15.62 -4.68
CA ASP A 39 -16.21 17.00 -4.96
C ASP A 39 -15.26 17.08 -6.17
N HIS A 40 -14.58 15.97 -6.50
CA HIS A 40 -13.63 15.86 -7.60
C HIS A 40 -14.13 14.97 -8.76
N ASP A 41 -15.39 14.54 -8.77
CA ASP A 41 -15.95 13.65 -9.79
C ASP A 41 -15.08 12.40 -10.05
N LEU A 42 -14.53 11.83 -8.98
CA LEU A 42 -13.70 10.64 -9.04
C LEU A 42 -14.60 9.40 -8.94
N ASN A 43 -14.56 8.55 -9.96
CA ASN A 43 -15.27 7.27 -9.97
C ASN A 43 -14.56 6.24 -9.09
N ILE A 44 -14.61 6.44 -7.77
CA ILE A 44 -14.00 5.60 -6.74
C ILE A 44 -15.04 5.36 -5.65
N ASP A 45 -15.30 4.10 -5.32
CA ASP A 45 -16.18 3.75 -4.20
C ASP A 45 -15.39 3.80 -2.88
N ALA A 46 -15.79 4.70 -1.98
CA ALA A 46 -15.22 4.82 -0.65
C ALA A 46 -15.56 3.65 0.28
N GLN A 47 -16.62 2.89 -0.02
CA GLN A 47 -17.05 1.72 0.74
C GLN A 47 -16.42 0.42 0.25
N ASP A 48 -15.91 0.39 -0.98
CA ASP A 48 -15.19 -0.75 -1.53
C ASP A 48 -13.75 -0.78 -0.94
N PRO A 49 -13.38 -1.77 -0.11
CA PRO A 49 -12.06 -1.86 0.50
C PRO A 49 -10.95 -2.14 -0.52
N VAL A 50 -11.27 -2.53 -1.76
CA VAL A 50 -10.30 -2.70 -2.85
C VAL A 50 -10.01 -1.37 -3.55
N GLN A 51 -11.04 -0.52 -3.71
CA GLN A 51 -10.86 0.80 -4.33
C GLN A 51 -10.37 1.86 -3.34
N THR A 52 -10.76 1.73 -2.08
CA THR A 52 -10.40 2.63 -0.98
C THR A 52 -9.84 1.84 0.19
N VAL A 53 -8.52 1.67 0.18
CA VAL A 53 -7.78 0.97 1.24
C VAL A 53 -7.51 1.96 2.35
N ILE A 54 -7.97 1.69 3.57
CA ILE A 54 -7.63 2.49 4.74
C ILE A 54 -6.69 1.66 5.61
N PHE A 55 -5.41 2.03 5.63
CA PHE A 55 -4.45 1.39 6.49
C PHE A 55 -4.75 1.73 7.95
N PRO A 56 -4.67 0.74 8.86
CA PRO A 56 -4.60 1.02 10.28
C PRO A 56 -3.40 1.93 10.57
N GLU A 57 -3.39 2.49 11.77
CA GLU A 57 -2.31 3.36 12.19
C GLU A 57 -0.92 2.71 12.03
N MET A 58 -0.01 3.44 11.39
CA MET A 58 1.40 3.08 11.22
C MET A 58 2.19 3.54 12.44
N ASP A 59 1.97 2.85 13.55
CA ASP A 59 2.82 2.95 14.75
C ASP A 59 4.02 2.02 14.61
N ASP A 60 5.21 2.61 14.47
CA ASP A 60 6.49 1.91 14.35
C ASP A 60 6.94 1.26 15.67
N ASN A 61 6.36 1.66 16.80
CA ASN A 61 6.66 1.08 18.12
C ASN A 61 5.70 -0.05 18.52
N ALA A 62 4.69 -0.33 17.70
CA ALA A 62 3.75 -1.39 17.99
C ALA A 62 4.47 -2.75 18.03
N GLU A 63 4.35 -3.47 19.15
CA GLU A 63 4.78 -4.86 19.21
C GLU A 63 3.91 -5.70 18.28
N VAL A 64 4.54 -6.32 17.29
CA VAL A 64 3.88 -7.21 16.34
C VAL A 64 4.56 -8.58 16.38
N PRO A 65 3.79 -9.68 16.31
CA PRO A 65 4.38 -11.00 16.25
C PRO A 65 5.29 -11.15 15.02
N GLU A 66 6.40 -11.85 15.20
CA GLU A 66 7.20 -12.30 14.07
C GLU A 66 6.37 -13.25 13.19
N ILE A 67 6.52 -13.12 11.88
CA ILE A 67 5.83 -13.94 10.88
C ILE A 67 6.78 -14.99 10.31
N THR A 68 6.23 -16.13 9.93
CA THR A 68 6.97 -17.20 9.26
C THR A 68 6.22 -17.64 8.00
N THR A 69 6.88 -18.42 7.14
CA THR A 69 6.22 -19.00 5.95
C THR A 69 5.06 -19.92 6.31
N ALA A 70 4.99 -20.46 7.54
CA ALA A 70 3.84 -21.24 8.01
C ALA A 70 2.56 -20.40 8.15
N CYS A 71 2.68 -19.08 8.36
CA CYS A 71 1.54 -18.18 8.51
C CYS A 71 0.62 -18.20 7.27
N TRP A 72 1.15 -18.39 6.06
CA TRP A 72 0.35 -18.49 4.83
C TRP A 72 -0.69 -19.61 4.93
N GLY A 73 -0.25 -20.81 5.31
CA GLY A 73 -1.13 -21.96 5.48
C GLY A 73 -2.10 -21.80 6.66
N LEU A 74 -1.62 -21.25 7.78
CA LEU A 74 -2.45 -21.02 8.97
C LEU A 74 -3.58 -20.02 8.73
N LEU A 75 -3.33 -19.01 7.90
CA LEU A 75 -4.29 -17.95 7.59
C LEU A 75 -5.08 -18.20 6.30
N GLY A 76 -4.76 -19.26 5.56
CA GLY A 76 -5.36 -19.54 4.25
C GLY A 76 -5.09 -18.43 3.22
N LYS A 77 -3.94 -17.74 3.32
CA LYS A 77 -3.54 -16.65 2.42
C LYS A 77 -2.51 -17.13 1.41
N ASP A 78 -2.64 -16.65 0.16
CA ASP A 78 -1.67 -16.91 -0.89
C ASP A 78 -0.51 -15.88 -0.80
N PRO A 79 0.76 -16.30 -0.71
CA PRO A 79 1.89 -15.36 -0.77
C PRO A 79 1.92 -14.51 -2.05
N ALA A 80 1.29 -14.93 -3.15
CA ALA A 80 1.17 -14.13 -4.36
C ALA A 80 0.17 -12.98 -4.23
N SER A 81 -0.69 -12.98 -3.20
CA SER A 81 -1.71 -11.96 -3.00
C SER A 81 -1.18 -10.66 -2.39
N VAL A 82 0.09 -10.61 -1.95
CA VAL A 82 0.69 -9.39 -1.39
C VAL A 82 1.29 -8.52 -2.48
N MET A 83 1.11 -7.20 -2.37
CA MET A 83 1.55 -6.24 -3.40
C MET A 83 3.01 -6.40 -3.80
N CYS A 84 3.92 -6.55 -2.84
CA CYS A 84 5.36 -6.66 -3.12
C CYS A 84 5.75 -7.96 -3.85
N ALA A 85 4.84 -8.94 -3.99
CA ALA A 85 5.09 -10.15 -4.76
C ALA A 85 5.21 -9.86 -6.27
N SER A 86 4.42 -8.91 -6.79
CA SER A 86 4.32 -8.65 -8.25
C SER A 86 4.40 -7.17 -8.63
N SER A 87 4.18 -6.26 -7.68
CA SER A 87 4.19 -4.82 -7.93
C SER A 87 5.51 -4.19 -7.50
N ARG A 88 5.89 -3.11 -8.19
CA ARG A 88 7.13 -2.36 -7.96
C ARG A 88 6.84 -0.88 -7.94
N MET A 89 7.53 -0.15 -7.06
CA MET A 89 7.46 1.31 -7.02
C MET A 89 8.77 1.88 -7.54
N VAL A 90 8.70 2.83 -8.48
CA VAL A 90 9.89 3.60 -8.89
C VAL A 90 9.89 4.90 -8.11
N VAL A 91 10.92 5.11 -7.29
CA VAL A 91 11.07 6.32 -6.48
C VAL A 91 12.26 7.12 -6.95
N ARG A 92 12.05 8.41 -7.24
CA ARG A 92 13.13 9.38 -7.45
C ARG A 92 13.16 10.34 -6.27
N ARG A 93 14.11 10.12 -5.35
CA ARG A 93 14.35 11.03 -4.23
C ARG A 93 14.95 12.35 -4.74
N LYS A 94 14.73 13.45 -4.04
CA LYS A 94 15.23 14.77 -4.45
C LYS A 94 16.75 14.73 -4.60
N GLY A 95 17.26 15.05 -5.79
CA GLY A 95 18.70 15.03 -6.09
C GLY A 95 19.31 13.63 -6.27
N GLY A 96 18.52 12.57 -6.17
CA GLY A 96 18.97 11.19 -6.36
C GLY A 96 18.54 10.60 -7.72
N ASN A 97 19.14 9.46 -8.05
CA ASN A 97 18.70 8.64 -9.18
C ASN A 97 17.42 7.88 -8.83
N PRO A 98 16.57 7.56 -9.83
CA PRO A 98 15.47 6.63 -9.62
C PRO A 98 15.95 5.27 -9.12
N THR A 99 15.23 4.69 -8.16
CA THR A 99 15.45 3.32 -7.66
C THR A 99 14.11 2.58 -7.64
N VAL A 100 14.15 1.26 -7.80
CA VAL A 100 12.98 0.39 -7.72
C VAL A 100 12.86 -0.16 -6.31
N LEU A 101 11.68 -0.02 -5.71
CA LEU A 101 11.38 -0.45 -4.36
C LEU A 101 10.33 -1.56 -4.36
N ALA A 102 10.43 -2.44 -3.37
CA ALA A 102 9.44 -3.48 -3.11
C ALA A 102 8.18 -2.97 -2.41
N CYS A 103 8.28 -1.90 -1.62
CA CYS A 103 7.21 -1.45 -0.72
C CYS A 103 7.02 0.07 -0.79
N THR A 104 5.77 0.51 -1.00
CA THR A 104 5.41 1.94 -1.04
C THR A 104 5.42 2.60 0.34
N LEU A 105 5.24 1.81 1.41
CA LEU A 105 5.22 2.28 2.79
C LEU A 105 6.63 2.46 3.38
N LEU A 106 7.67 1.92 2.72
CA LEU A 106 9.05 1.93 3.22
C LEU A 106 10.00 2.63 2.22
N PRO A 107 9.72 3.89 1.82
CA PRO A 107 10.46 4.57 0.76
C PRO A 107 11.90 4.96 1.13
N TYR A 108 12.33 4.73 2.37
CA TYR A 108 13.65 5.09 2.87
C TYR A 108 14.39 3.92 3.53
N ASP A 109 13.80 2.73 3.57
CA ASP A 109 14.45 1.54 4.11
C ASP A 109 15.23 0.83 3.01
N GLU A 110 16.56 0.89 3.08
CA GLU A 110 17.47 0.34 2.07
C GLU A 110 17.26 -1.17 1.85
N ARG A 111 16.75 -1.89 2.85
CA ARG A 111 16.44 -3.33 2.75
C ARG A 111 15.36 -3.64 1.72
N PHE A 112 14.55 -2.64 1.34
CA PHE A 112 13.47 -2.76 0.35
C PHE A 112 13.84 -2.15 -1.01
N GLU A 113 15.09 -1.69 -1.19
CA GLU A 113 15.61 -1.30 -2.49
C GLU A 113 16.00 -2.53 -3.31
N LEU A 114 15.47 -2.59 -4.54
CA LEU A 114 15.68 -3.70 -5.46
C LEU A 114 16.61 -3.34 -6.63
N GLY A 115 17.20 -2.15 -6.59
CA GLY A 115 18.16 -1.66 -7.58
C GLY A 115 17.60 -0.61 -8.55
N PRO A 116 18.46 -0.06 -9.42
CA PRO A 116 18.11 1.03 -10.33
C PRO A 116 17.23 0.61 -11.53
N THR A 117 17.11 -0.68 -11.83
CA THR A 117 16.38 -1.16 -13.01
C THR A 117 15.25 -2.15 -12.68
N LEU A 118 14.28 -2.26 -13.59
CA LEU A 118 13.23 -3.27 -13.47
C LEU A 118 13.77 -4.71 -13.51
N ALA A 119 14.84 -4.94 -14.26
CA ALA A 119 15.47 -6.27 -14.38
C ALA A 119 16.05 -6.73 -13.03
N GLU A 120 16.70 -5.84 -12.29
CA GLU A 120 17.23 -6.13 -10.95
C GLU A 120 16.10 -6.36 -9.94
N SER A 121 14.92 -5.76 -10.18
CA SER A 121 13.78 -5.88 -9.28
C SER A 121 13.04 -7.22 -9.29
N ALA A 122 13.41 -8.15 -10.17
CA ALA A 122 12.73 -9.43 -10.37
C ALA A 122 13.02 -10.48 -9.26
N GLY A 123 13.75 -10.11 -8.20
CA GLY A 123 14.10 -11.00 -7.10
C GLY A 123 13.03 -11.19 -6.03
N PRO A 124 13.23 -12.16 -5.11
CA PRO A 124 12.38 -12.35 -3.94
C PRO A 124 12.48 -11.15 -2.98
N VAL A 125 11.38 -10.85 -2.29
CA VAL A 125 11.29 -9.78 -1.28
C VAL A 125 11.18 -10.40 0.11
N ALA A 126 12.07 -10.01 1.02
CA ALA A 126 11.97 -10.42 2.41
C ALA A 126 10.89 -9.60 3.15
N LEU A 127 9.93 -10.28 3.79
CA LEU A 127 8.89 -9.64 4.60
C LEU A 127 9.39 -9.41 6.03
N ASN A 128 10.39 -8.54 6.19
CA ASN A 128 11.16 -8.38 7.43
C ASN A 128 10.97 -7.01 8.12
N HIS A 129 9.81 -6.38 7.93
CA HIS A 129 9.41 -5.14 8.60
C HIS A 129 8.16 -5.36 9.47
N PRO A 130 8.00 -4.65 10.61
CA PRO A 130 6.78 -4.70 11.42
C PRO A 130 5.49 -4.50 10.61
N HIS A 131 5.52 -3.62 9.61
CA HIS A 131 4.40 -3.39 8.70
C HIS A 131 4.05 -4.58 7.81
N CYS A 132 5.02 -5.43 7.45
CA CYS A 132 4.76 -6.66 6.71
C CYS A 132 3.88 -7.61 7.55
N ALA A 133 4.20 -7.76 8.83
CA ALA A 133 3.39 -8.52 9.77
C ALA A 133 2.04 -7.84 10.03
N LYS A 134 2.06 -6.57 10.44
CA LYS A 134 0.87 -5.81 10.88
C LYS A 134 -0.19 -5.65 9.79
N PHE A 135 0.23 -5.36 8.55
CA PHE A 135 -0.70 -4.98 7.48
C PHE A 135 -0.92 -6.09 6.46
N CYS A 136 0.16 -6.70 5.98
CA CYS A 136 0.07 -7.64 4.86
C CYS A 136 -0.27 -9.07 5.31
N VAL A 137 0.52 -9.63 6.24
CA VAL A 137 0.41 -11.05 6.61
C VAL A 137 -0.67 -11.27 7.66
N LEU A 138 -0.55 -10.65 8.84
CA LEU A 138 -1.50 -10.80 9.94
C LEU A 138 -2.68 -9.81 9.82
N GLY A 139 -2.47 -8.69 9.11
CA GLY A 139 -3.48 -7.67 8.90
C GLY A 139 -4.50 -7.98 7.80
N GLY A 140 -5.45 -7.07 7.62
CA GLY A 140 -6.47 -7.10 6.57
C GLY A 140 -6.19 -6.18 5.38
N ALA A 141 -5.01 -5.56 5.30
CA ALA A 141 -4.71 -4.66 4.19
C ALA A 141 -4.46 -5.50 2.92
N SER A 142 -5.40 -5.43 1.97
CA SER A 142 -5.21 -5.97 0.64
C SER A 142 -4.78 -4.85 -0.30
N CYS A 143 -3.51 -4.90 -0.70
CA CYS A 143 -2.97 -4.02 -1.74
C CYS A 143 -2.84 -4.77 -3.06
N SER A 144 -3.62 -5.84 -3.27
CA SER A 144 -3.68 -6.55 -4.53
C SER A 144 -4.45 -5.73 -5.57
N ALA A 145 -3.89 -5.64 -6.78
CA ALA A 145 -4.55 -5.03 -7.93
C ALA A 145 -5.71 -5.88 -8.48
#